data_AF-A0A809PM90-F1
#
_entry.id   AF-A0A809PM90-F1
#
_cell.length_a   1.000
_cell.length_b   1.000
_cell.length_c   1.000
_cell.angle_alpha   90.00
_cell.angle_beta   90.00
_cell.angle_gamma   90.00
#
_symmetry.space_group_name_H-M   'P 1'
#
loop_
_entity.id
_entity.type
_entity.pdbx_description
1 polymer ?
#
loop_
_entity_poly.entity_id
_entity_poly.type
_entity_poly.pdbx_seq_one_letter_code
_entity_poly.pdbx_strand_id
1 'polypeptide(L)'
;MSQDTTGSYKHLLENSYHIQCELDEEMSREAFLADYIFCFITYDSDMGEIFASKALEVCTAVSNQTIISYIENEDDYRWFLLMINMPFFAGRLNWGTSIRGAWWNHEGQTLETCGLWRGNKQALLLNFTRHEWKDFIAAMAEFSTETQNIARTA
;
A
#
# COMPACT_ATOMS: atom_id res chain seq x y z
N MET A 1 25.53 6.98 -4.28
CA MET A 1 24.85 7.93 -3.38
C MET A 1 23.48 7.34 -3.08
N SER A 2 23.33 6.60 -1.97
CA SER A 2 22.01 6.17 -1.50
C SER A 2 21.37 7.36 -0.80
N GLN A 3 20.58 8.14 -1.53
CA GLN A 3 19.66 9.07 -0.89
C GLN A 3 18.57 8.23 -0.23
N ASP A 4 18.19 8.62 0.98
CA ASP A 4 17.15 8.00 1.78
C ASP A 4 15.80 8.10 1.05
N THR A 5 15.49 7.08 0.25
CA THR A 5 14.33 6.99 -0.64
C THR A 5 13.04 6.81 0.14
N THR A 6 13.09 6.16 1.31
CA THR A 6 11.92 5.95 2.18
C THR A 6 11.34 7.27 2.67
N GLY A 7 12.18 8.21 3.14
CA GLY A 7 11.75 9.55 3.53
C GLY A 7 11.07 10.32 2.38
N SER A 8 11.51 10.09 1.14
CA SER A 8 10.88 10.68 -0.05
C SER A 8 9.49 10.10 -0.36
N TYR A 9 9.28 8.80 -0.16
CA TYR A 9 7.98 8.16 -0.41
C TYR A 9 6.97 8.42 0.69
N LYS A 10 7.42 8.53 1.94
CA LYS A 10 6.55 8.98 3.03
C LYS A 10 6.03 10.38 2.76
N HIS A 11 6.91 11.32 2.41
CA HIS A 11 6.50 12.68 2.07
C HIS A 11 5.53 12.73 0.88
N LEU A 12 5.73 11.85 -0.12
CA LEU A 12 4.79 11.68 -1.22
C LEU A 12 3.40 11.27 -0.72
N LEU A 13 3.31 10.26 0.15
CA LEU A 13 2.04 9.78 0.70
C LEU A 13 1.35 10.86 1.55
N GLU A 14 2.10 11.55 2.41
CA GLU A 14 1.57 12.64 3.25
C GLU A 14 0.98 13.79 2.42
N ASN A 15 1.75 14.29 1.45
CA ASN A 15 1.28 15.37 0.56
C ASN A 15 0.04 14.93 -0.23
N SER A 16 0.05 13.69 -0.70
CA SER A 16 -1.07 13.12 -1.46
C SER A 16 -2.32 12.99 -0.60
N TYR A 17 -2.17 12.47 0.61
CA TYR A 17 -3.25 12.34 1.60
C TYR A 17 -3.87 13.70 1.91
N HIS A 18 -3.05 14.72 2.19
CA HIS A 18 -3.54 16.07 2.46
C HIS A 18 -4.34 16.65 1.28
N ILE A 19 -3.84 16.50 0.06
CA ILE A 19 -4.55 16.99 -1.13
C ILE A 19 -5.87 16.25 -1.32
N GLN A 20 -5.93 14.93 -1.13
CA GLN A 20 -7.18 14.19 -1.27
C GLN A 20 -8.21 14.58 -0.22
N CYS A 21 -7.80 14.79 1.04
CA CYS A 21 -8.70 15.29 2.08
C CYS A 21 -9.21 16.73 1.83
N GLU A 22 -8.48 17.55 1.05
CA GLU A 22 -8.96 18.86 0.61
C GLU A 22 -9.93 18.78 -0.57
N LEU A 23 -9.73 17.81 -1.48
CA LEU A 23 -10.54 17.64 -2.68
C LEU A 23 -11.86 16.92 -2.41
N ASP A 24 -11.84 15.93 -1.52
CA ASP A 24 -12.98 15.12 -1.14
C ASP A 24 -13.38 15.43 0.32
N GLU A 25 -13.60 14.39 1.10
CA GLU A 25 -13.94 14.44 2.52
C GLU A 25 -12.78 13.90 3.37
N GLU A 26 -12.70 14.38 4.61
CA GLU A 26 -11.68 13.93 5.56
C GLU A 26 -11.83 12.41 5.78
N MET A 27 -10.72 11.69 5.62
CA MET A 27 -10.70 10.22 5.68
C MET A 27 -9.53 9.73 6.52
N SER A 28 -9.58 8.47 6.94
CA SER A 28 -8.42 7.83 7.56
C SER A 28 -7.32 7.59 6.53
N ARG A 29 -6.11 7.31 7.02
CA ARG A 29 -4.97 6.97 6.16
C ARG A 29 -5.19 5.63 5.47
N GLU A 30 -5.82 4.70 6.15
CA GLU A 30 -6.20 3.38 5.65
C GLU A 30 -7.26 3.51 4.55
N ALA A 31 -8.27 4.37 4.73
CA ALA A 31 -9.25 4.66 3.69
C ALA A 31 -8.59 5.29 2.45
N PHE A 32 -7.66 6.23 2.65
CA PHE A 32 -6.86 6.77 1.55
C PHE A 32 -6.09 5.66 0.82
N LEU A 33 -5.40 4.76 1.53
CA LEU A 33 -4.69 3.65 0.90
C LEU A 33 -5.66 2.71 0.17
N ALA A 34 -6.84 2.46 0.72
CA ALA A 34 -7.86 1.60 0.13
C ALA A 34 -8.30 2.13 -1.23
N ASP A 35 -8.78 3.36 -1.26
CA ASP A 35 -9.45 3.95 -2.43
C ASP A 35 -8.44 4.35 -3.49
N TYR A 36 -7.31 4.92 -3.05
CA TYR A 36 -6.40 5.61 -3.95
C TYR A 36 -5.16 4.80 -4.31
N ILE A 37 -4.71 3.85 -3.48
CA ILE A 37 -3.49 3.08 -3.75
C ILE A 37 -3.81 1.64 -4.14
N PHE A 38 -4.64 0.96 -3.36
CA PHE A 38 -5.08 -0.40 -3.64
C PHE A 38 -6.27 -0.46 -4.60
N CYS A 39 -6.94 0.68 -4.84
CA CYS A 39 -8.09 0.84 -5.72
C CYS A 39 -9.26 -0.10 -5.36
N PHE A 40 -9.52 -0.25 -4.07
CA PHE A 40 -10.73 -0.91 -3.59
C PHE A 40 -11.93 0.03 -3.76
N ILE A 41 -13.03 -0.49 -4.30
CA ILE A 41 -14.28 0.27 -4.47
C ILE A 41 -15.36 -0.46 -3.67
N THR A 42 -15.51 -0.07 -2.40
CA THR A 42 -16.43 -0.73 -1.46
C THR A 42 -17.72 0.06 -1.24
N TYR A 43 -17.67 1.39 -1.40
CA TYR A 43 -18.71 2.32 -0.91
C TYR A 43 -19.00 2.17 0.60
N ASP A 44 -18.04 1.60 1.33
CA ASP A 44 -18.07 1.32 2.76
C ASP A 44 -16.65 1.55 3.29
N SER A 45 -16.45 2.69 3.97
CA SER A 45 -15.13 3.13 4.44
C SER A 45 -14.51 2.14 5.40
N ASP A 46 -15.31 1.60 6.33
CA ASP A 46 -14.83 0.67 7.36
C ASP A 46 -14.31 -0.62 6.70
N MET A 47 -15.04 -1.12 5.69
CA MET A 47 -14.58 -2.27 4.89
C MET A 47 -13.36 -1.94 4.04
N GLY A 48 -13.28 -0.73 3.50
CA GLY A 48 -12.11 -0.23 2.76
C GLY A 48 -10.85 -0.25 3.64
N GLU A 49 -10.94 0.28 4.86
CA GLU A 49 -9.85 0.28 5.84
C GLU A 49 -9.37 -1.14 6.18
N ILE A 50 -10.30 -2.07 6.42
CA ILE A 50 -9.97 -3.47 6.67
C ILE A 50 -9.21 -4.07 5.47
N PHE A 51 -9.68 -3.81 4.24
CA PHE A 51 -9.05 -4.35 3.04
C PHE A 51 -7.65 -3.76 2.82
N ALA A 52 -7.48 -2.46 3.01
CA ALA A 52 -6.19 -1.80 2.92
C ALA A 52 -5.20 -2.34 3.97
N SER A 53 -5.65 -2.50 5.20
CA SER A 53 -4.85 -3.08 6.28
C SER A 53 -4.36 -4.48 5.91
N LYS A 54 -5.27 -5.36 5.45
CA LYS A 54 -4.91 -6.72 4.99
C LYS A 54 -4.02 -6.74 3.76
N ALA A 55 -4.24 -5.85 2.79
CA ALA A 55 -3.35 -5.71 1.64
C ALA A 55 -1.93 -5.27 2.07
N LEU A 56 -1.83 -4.36 3.04
CA LEU A 56 -0.56 -3.84 3.54
C LEU A 56 0.21 -4.86 4.38
N GLU A 57 -0.48 -5.67 5.18
CA GLU A 57 0.09 -6.84 5.86
C GLU A 57 0.73 -7.80 4.84
N VAL A 58 0.01 -8.15 3.77
CA VAL A 58 0.52 -9.02 2.70
C VAL A 58 1.71 -8.37 1.99
N CYS A 59 1.66 -7.08 1.69
CA CYS A 59 2.78 -6.35 1.10
C CYS A 59 4.04 -6.43 1.98
N THR A 60 3.85 -6.26 3.29
CA THR A 60 4.91 -6.31 4.29
C THR A 60 5.50 -7.72 4.39
N ALA A 61 4.65 -8.74 4.42
CA ALA A 61 5.06 -10.15 4.48
C ALA A 61 5.89 -10.56 3.25
N VAL A 62 5.47 -10.15 2.04
CA VAL A 62 6.24 -10.39 0.80
C VAL A 62 7.56 -9.63 0.82
N SER A 63 7.55 -8.36 1.24
CA SER A 63 8.75 -7.50 1.24
C SER A 63 9.83 -8.00 2.20
N ASN A 64 9.41 -8.55 3.34
CA ASN A 64 10.27 -9.04 4.40
C ASN A 64 10.55 -10.56 4.32
N GLN A 65 9.97 -11.25 3.33
CA GLN A 65 10.07 -12.71 3.17
C GLN A 65 9.56 -13.49 4.40
N THR A 66 8.49 -13.00 5.03
CA THR A 66 7.86 -13.59 6.22
C THR A 66 6.48 -14.22 5.91
N ILE A 67 6.21 -14.54 4.65
CA ILE A 67 4.92 -15.13 4.22
C ILE A 67 4.61 -16.41 5.00
N ILE A 68 5.60 -17.29 5.22
CA ILE A 68 5.40 -18.57 5.93
C ILE A 68 4.82 -18.34 7.32
N SER A 69 5.39 -17.42 8.10
CA SER A 69 4.89 -17.09 9.43
C SER A 69 3.55 -16.35 9.39
N TYR A 70 3.34 -15.49 8.38
CA TYR A 70 2.09 -14.74 8.23
C TYR A 70 0.89 -15.67 8.03
N ILE A 71 1.04 -16.70 7.19
CA ILE A 71 -0.06 -17.61 6.84
C ILE A 71 -0.25 -18.80 7.80
N GLU A 72 0.45 -18.82 8.95
CA GLU A 72 0.19 -19.83 9.98
C GLU A 72 -1.22 -19.68 10.58
N ASN A 73 -1.76 -18.46 10.57
CA ASN A 73 -3.15 -18.18 10.89
C ASN A 73 -4.04 -18.47 9.66
N GLU A 74 -5.14 -19.19 9.87
CA GLU A 74 -6.05 -19.59 8.78
C GLU A 74 -6.75 -18.38 8.12
N ASP A 75 -7.10 -17.35 8.89
CA ASP A 75 -7.71 -16.14 8.35
C ASP A 75 -6.72 -15.33 7.51
N ASP A 76 -5.50 -15.15 8.02
CA ASP A 76 -4.43 -14.46 7.29
C ASP A 76 -4.02 -15.23 6.04
N TYR A 77 -4.09 -16.57 6.05
CA TYR A 77 -3.92 -17.37 4.85
C TYR A 77 -5.00 -17.09 3.79
N ARG A 78 -6.26 -16.96 4.18
CA ARG A 78 -7.36 -16.62 3.25
C ARG A 78 -7.19 -15.22 2.68
N TRP A 79 -6.84 -14.24 3.52
CA TRP A 79 -6.55 -12.88 3.08
C TRP A 79 -5.35 -12.83 2.14
N PHE A 80 -4.28 -13.57 2.46
CA PHE A 80 -3.14 -13.70 1.58
C PHE A 80 -3.55 -14.24 0.21
N LEU A 81 -4.26 -15.37 0.15
CA LEU A 81 -4.73 -15.96 -1.10
C LEU A 81 -5.60 -14.98 -1.89
N LEU A 82 -6.48 -14.24 -1.23
CA LEU A 82 -7.34 -13.27 -1.88
C LEU A 82 -6.53 -12.10 -2.44
N MET A 83 -5.68 -11.48 -1.62
CA MET A 83 -4.95 -10.26 -1.94
C MET A 83 -3.96 -10.47 -3.08
N ILE A 84 -3.21 -11.56 -3.12
CA ILE A 84 -2.24 -11.80 -4.20
C ILE A 84 -2.88 -11.93 -5.60
N ASN A 85 -4.20 -12.16 -5.65
CA ASN A 85 -4.98 -12.21 -6.89
C ASN A 85 -5.63 -10.87 -7.25
N MET A 86 -5.52 -9.84 -6.40
CA MET A 86 -6.05 -8.51 -6.65
C MET A 86 -5.18 -7.73 -7.64
N PRO A 87 -5.75 -6.73 -8.35
CA PRO A 87 -5.03 -5.96 -9.37
C PRO A 87 -3.72 -5.32 -8.88
N PHE A 88 -3.63 -4.94 -7.61
CA PHE A 88 -2.41 -4.40 -7.01
C PHE A 88 -1.25 -5.43 -6.95
N PHE A 89 -1.53 -6.72 -6.85
CA PHE A 89 -0.50 -7.77 -6.79
C PHE A 89 -0.28 -8.48 -8.13
N ALA A 90 -1.31 -8.49 -8.98
CA ALA A 90 -1.29 -9.13 -10.29
C ALA A 90 -0.09 -8.67 -11.12
N GLY A 91 0.73 -9.62 -11.60
CA GLY A 91 1.92 -9.36 -12.40
C GLY A 91 3.13 -8.81 -11.63
N ARG A 92 3.01 -8.52 -10.34
CA ARG A 92 4.11 -7.97 -9.51
C ARG A 92 4.85 -9.01 -8.68
N LEU A 93 4.34 -10.25 -8.61
CA LEU A 93 4.92 -11.35 -7.83
C LEU A 93 5.57 -12.42 -8.71
N ASN A 94 6.67 -12.97 -8.20
CA ASN A 94 7.26 -14.23 -8.64
C ASN A 94 6.94 -15.31 -7.62
N TRP A 95 6.46 -16.47 -8.08
CA TRP A 95 6.05 -17.57 -7.19
C TRP A 95 7.20 -18.52 -6.84
N GLY A 96 8.35 -18.44 -7.51
CA GLY A 96 9.41 -19.44 -7.38
C GLY A 96 8.88 -20.87 -7.57
N THR A 97 8.98 -21.69 -6.53
CA THR A 97 8.44 -23.07 -6.49
C THR A 97 7.08 -23.18 -5.78
N SER A 98 6.65 -22.13 -5.09
CA SER A 98 5.42 -22.10 -4.29
C SER A 98 5.04 -20.67 -3.96
N ILE A 99 3.76 -20.35 -4.07
CA ILE A 99 3.13 -19.13 -3.56
C ILE A 99 3.63 -18.70 -2.17
N ARG A 100 3.93 -19.65 -1.28
CA ARG A 100 4.39 -19.39 0.10
C ARG A 100 5.81 -18.82 0.18
N GLY A 101 6.58 -18.94 -0.90
CA GLY A 101 7.91 -18.37 -1.05
C GLY A 101 7.94 -17.23 -2.07
N ALA A 102 6.80 -16.56 -2.33
CA ALA A 102 6.75 -15.52 -3.35
C ALA A 102 7.61 -14.28 -2.99
N TRP A 103 8.09 -13.58 -4.02
CA TRP A 103 8.78 -12.30 -3.88
C TRP A 103 8.37 -11.33 -4.98
N TRP A 104 8.58 -10.03 -4.77
CA TRP A 104 8.37 -9.02 -5.82
C TRP A 104 9.24 -9.28 -7.05
N ASN A 105 8.66 -9.23 -8.24
CA ASN A 105 9.37 -9.32 -9.50
C ASN A 105 10.50 -8.27 -9.58
N HIS A 106 11.50 -8.52 -10.43
CA HIS A 106 12.57 -7.55 -10.66
C HIS A 106 12.09 -6.31 -11.43
N GLU A 107 11.07 -6.50 -12.26
CA GLU A 107 10.43 -5.49 -13.11
C GLU A 107 8.90 -5.62 -12.99
N GLY A 108 8.17 -4.66 -13.57
CA GLY A 108 6.71 -4.65 -13.59
C GLY A 108 6.05 -3.98 -12.38
N GLN A 109 6.82 -3.29 -11.53
CA GLN A 109 6.30 -2.48 -10.42
C GLN A 109 5.87 -1.12 -10.98
N THR A 110 4.81 -1.10 -11.76
CA THR A 110 4.13 0.13 -12.19
C THR A 110 2.89 0.31 -11.34
N LEU A 111 2.69 1.51 -10.78
CA LEU A 111 1.49 1.90 -10.07
C LEU A 111 0.77 2.97 -10.88
N GLU A 112 -0.46 2.66 -11.29
CA GLU A 112 -1.39 3.59 -11.90
C GLU A 112 -2.42 4.00 -10.85
N THR A 113 -2.52 5.30 -10.58
CA THR A 113 -3.37 5.82 -9.50
C THR A 113 -3.69 7.29 -9.74
N CYS A 114 -4.89 7.73 -9.37
CA CYS A 114 -5.26 9.15 -9.31
C CYS A 114 -4.94 9.79 -7.94
N GLY A 115 -4.46 9.01 -6.98
CA GLY A 115 -4.28 9.44 -5.60
C GLY A 115 -2.99 10.14 -5.26
N LEU A 116 -1.96 10.02 -6.11
CA LEU A 116 -0.61 10.45 -5.76
C LEU A 116 -0.25 11.80 -6.37
N TRP A 117 0.45 12.62 -5.61
CA TRP A 117 0.76 14.01 -5.94
C TRP A 117 2.22 14.39 -5.60
N ARG A 118 2.97 14.87 -6.59
CA ARG A 118 4.33 15.42 -6.40
C ARG A 118 4.24 16.94 -6.28
N GLY A 119 4.18 17.44 -5.04
CA GLY A 119 3.74 18.81 -4.78
C GLY A 119 2.31 18.97 -5.30
N ASN A 120 2.06 19.97 -6.15
CA ASN A 120 0.72 20.23 -6.69
C ASN A 120 0.45 19.54 -8.04
N LYS A 121 1.33 18.62 -8.47
CA LYS A 121 1.17 17.90 -9.74
C LYS A 121 0.81 16.45 -9.49
N GLN A 122 -0.36 16.03 -9.98
CA GLN A 122 -0.82 14.65 -9.91
C GLN A 122 0.14 13.72 -10.67
N ALA A 123 0.52 12.62 -10.03
CA ALA A 123 1.40 11.58 -10.53
C ALA A 123 0.56 10.35 -10.88
N LEU A 124 0.02 10.34 -12.10
CA LEU A 124 -0.91 9.30 -12.57
C LEU A 124 -0.26 7.92 -12.74
N LEU A 125 1.07 7.88 -12.92
CA LEU A 125 1.83 6.68 -13.14
C LEU A 125 3.22 6.80 -12.50
N LEU A 126 3.57 5.80 -11.70
CA LEU A 126 4.88 5.67 -11.07
C LEU A 126 5.49 4.32 -11.45
N ASN A 127 6.73 4.35 -11.93
CA ASN A 127 7.52 3.16 -12.18
C ASN A 127 8.56 3.02 -11.07
N PHE A 128 8.68 1.82 -10.52
CA PHE A 128 9.61 1.50 -9.47
C PHE A 128 10.55 0.41 -9.94
N THR A 129 11.82 0.51 -9.56
CA THR A 129 12.67 -0.67 -9.42
C THR A 129 12.17 -1.52 -8.25
N ARG A 130 12.59 -2.79 -8.19
CA ARG A 130 12.26 -3.66 -7.04
C ARG A 130 12.64 -3.06 -5.67
N HIS A 131 13.75 -2.32 -5.59
CA HIS A 131 14.17 -1.69 -4.33
C HIS A 131 13.25 -0.52 -3.97
N GLU A 132 13.00 0.38 -4.91
CA GLU A 132 12.08 1.50 -4.72
C GLU A 132 10.65 1.05 -4.39
N TRP A 133 10.19 -0.07 -4.95
CA TRP A 133 8.90 -0.65 -4.62
C TRP A 133 8.83 -1.10 -3.16
N LYS A 134 9.90 -1.73 -2.66
CA LYS A 134 9.99 -2.11 -1.24
C LYS A 134 10.04 -0.89 -0.33
N ASP A 135 10.78 0.14 -0.71
CA ASP A 135 10.85 1.40 0.05
C ASP A 135 9.49 2.09 0.07
N PHE A 136 8.75 2.07 -1.04
CA PHE A 136 7.38 2.57 -1.11
C PHE A 136 6.43 1.78 -0.21
N ILE A 137 6.52 0.45 -0.18
CA ILE A 137 5.73 -0.39 0.75
C ILE A 137 6.08 -0.07 2.22
N ALA A 138 7.36 0.08 2.54
CA ALA A 138 7.77 0.45 3.89
C ALA A 138 7.21 1.83 4.29
N ALA A 139 7.22 2.80 3.36
CA ALA A 139 6.61 4.10 3.57
C ALA A 139 5.08 4.02 3.76
N MET A 140 4.37 3.14 3.03
CA MET A 140 2.94 2.90 3.24
C MET A 140 2.65 2.34 4.64
N ALA A 141 3.48 1.37 5.10
CA ALA A 141 3.35 0.78 6.42
C ALA A 141 3.62 1.80 7.54
N GLU A 142 4.62 2.66 7.37
CA GLU A 142 4.88 3.75 8.32
C GLU A 142 3.73 4.76 8.31
N PHE A 143 3.30 5.17 7.11
CA PHE A 143 2.19 6.12 6.91
C PHE A 143 0.91 5.65 7.60
N SER A 144 0.50 4.38 7.45
CA SER A 144 -0.75 3.88 8.05
C SER A 144 -0.71 3.83 9.59
N THR A 145 0.46 3.73 10.21
CA THR A 145 0.57 3.61 11.69
C THR A 145 0.51 4.94 12.43
N GLU A 146 0.66 6.07 11.72
CA GLU A 146 0.60 7.38 12.36
C GLU A 146 -0.85 7.74 12.67
N THR A 147 -1.19 7.70 13.95
CA THR A 147 -2.52 8.07 14.45
C THR A 147 -2.78 9.55 14.19
N GLN A 148 -3.87 9.85 13.49
CA GLN A 148 -4.42 11.20 13.52
C GLN A 148 -4.86 11.51 14.95
N ASN A 149 -4.21 12.48 15.60
CA ASN A 149 -4.77 13.13 16.78
C ASN A 149 -5.97 13.97 16.32
N ILE A 150 -7.10 13.32 16.05
CA ILE A 150 -8.36 14.00 15.75
C ILE A 150 -8.84 14.63 17.05
N ALA A 151 -8.49 15.89 17.25
CA ALA A 151 -9.15 16.73 18.23
C ALA A 151 -10.59 16.92 17.76
N ARG A 152 -11.49 16.01 18.17
CA ARG A 152 -12.93 16.25 18.10
C ARG A 152 -13.25 17.40 19.04
N THR A 153 -13.32 18.61 18.52
CA THR A 153 -13.98 19.72 19.20
C THR A 153 -15.46 19.34 19.36
N ALA A 154 -15.86 19.11 20.61
CA ALA A 154 -17.25 18.96 21.03
C ALA A 154 -18.00 20.31 20.99
#